data_AF-A0A9N8D4W3-F1
#
_entry.id   AF-A0A9N8D4W3-F1
#
_cell.length_a   1.000
_cell.length_b   1.000
_cell.length_c   1.000
_cell.angle_alpha   90.00
_cell.angle_beta   90.00
_cell.angle_gamma   90.00
#
_symmetry.space_group_name_H-M   'P 1'
#
loop_
_entity.id
_entity.type
_entity.pdbx_description
1 polymer ?
#
loop_
_entity_poly.entity_id
_entity_poly.type
_entity_poly.pdbx_seq_one_letter_code
_entity_poly.pdbx_strand_id
1 'polypeptide(L)'
;MEKLQQLASTIAQIYVDGLKAETGTTLVTYNGITGEVIPELLAAVLFDNAVSIVKSRGESFDVESKACDLLLPYLNVFTKPYSITDQCIYVIGEMTRFALRDGNVSGLSAVH
;
A
#
# COMPACT_ATOMS: atom_id res chain seq x y z
N MET A 1 5.30 -14.19 -9.71
CA MET A 1 5.14 -13.00 -8.86
C MET A 1 4.50 -11.81 -9.58
N GLU A 2 4.21 -11.92 -10.89
CA GLU A 2 3.63 -10.83 -11.69
C GLU A 2 2.21 -10.44 -11.26
N LYS A 3 1.37 -11.41 -10.86
CA LYS A 3 -0.01 -11.12 -10.42
C LYS A 3 -0.04 -10.29 -9.15
N LEU A 4 0.84 -10.65 -8.20
CA LEU A 4 0.96 -9.92 -6.94
C LEU A 4 1.46 -8.49 -7.19
N GLN A 5 2.46 -8.33 -8.05
CA GLN A 5 2.98 -7.02 -8.42
C GLN A 5 1.89 -6.15 -9.06
N GLN A 6 1.13 -6.69 -10.01
CA GLN A 6 0.04 -5.97 -10.66
C GLN A 6 -1.06 -5.57 -9.66
N LEU A 7 -1.41 -6.46 -8.74
CA LEU A 7 -2.40 -6.19 -7.69
C LEU A 7 -1.94 -5.06 -6.75
N ALA A 8 -0.69 -5.14 -6.27
CA ALA A 8 -0.10 -4.11 -5.42
C ALA A 8 -0.04 -2.74 -6.11
N SER A 9 0.41 -2.69 -7.37
CA SER A 9 0.40 -1.46 -8.17
C SER A 9 -0.99 -0.88 -8.36
N THR A 10 -1.99 -1.73 -8.61
CA THR A 10 -3.38 -1.28 -8.79
C THR A 10 -3.94 -0.66 -7.51
N ILE A 11 -3.73 -1.30 -6.36
CA ILE A 11 -4.17 -0.79 -5.06
C ILE A 11 -3.48 0.54 -4.75
N ALA A 12 -2.16 0.62 -4.97
CA ALA A 12 -1.38 1.84 -4.72
C ALA A 12 -1.86 3.01 -5.58
N GLN A 13 -2.13 2.77 -6.87
CA GLN A 13 -2.61 3.82 -7.76
C GLN A 13 -4.00 4.33 -7.35
N ILE A 14 -4.95 3.42 -7.05
CA ILE A 14 -6.29 3.81 -6.60
C ILE A 14 -6.22 4.62 -5.30
N TYR A 15 -5.35 4.24 -4.37
CA TYR A 15 -5.14 4.99 -3.14
C TYR A 15 -4.63 6.42 -3.41
N VAL A 16 -3.59 6.57 -4.22
CA VAL A 16 -2.99 7.88 -4.52
C VAL A 16 -3.95 8.77 -5.31
N ASP A 17 -4.68 8.21 -6.26
CA ASP A 17 -5.71 8.93 -7.01
C ASP A 17 -6.84 9.42 -6.08
N GLY A 18 -7.26 8.56 -5.14
CA GLY A 18 -8.24 8.91 -4.11
C GLY A 18 -7.75 10.04 -3.19
N LEU A 19 -6.51 9.94 -2.70
CA LEU A 19 -5.88 10.95 -1.86
C LEU A 19 -5.79 12.31 -2.58
N LYS A 20 -5.38 12.30 -3.85
CA LYS A 20 -5.29 13.50 -4.68
C LYS A 20 -6.65 14.10 -4.99
N ALA A 21 -7.68 13.27 -5.20
CA ALA A 21 -9.04 13.73 -5.41
C ALA A 21 -9.63 14.39 -4.14
N GLU A 22 -9.33 13.84 -2.95
CA GLU A 22 -9.85 14.34 -1.68
C GLU A 22 -9.13 15.60 -1.19
N THR A 23 -7.80 15.63 -1.31
CA THR A 23 -6.97 16.67 -0.68
C THR A 23 -6.31 17.64 -1.67
N GLY A 24 -6.38 17.34 -2.97
CA GLY A 24 -5.65 18.06 -4.01
C GLY A 24 -4.16 17.71 -4.08
N THR A 25 -3.66 16.81 -3.23
CA THR A 25 -2.24 16.47 -3.11
C THR A 25 -2.03 14.97 -2.84
N THR A 26 -0.79 14.51 -2.93
CA THR A 26 -0.35 13.15 -2.57
C THR A 26 0.38 13.12 -1.22
N LEU A 27 0.34 14.24 -0.49
CA LEU A 27 1.02 14.42 0.79
C LEU A 27 0.18 13.90 1.96
N VAL A 28 0.87 13.31 2.93
CA VAL A 28 0.31 12.82 4.19
C VAL A 28 1.12 13.37 5.35
N THR A 29 0.45 13.90 6.36
CA THR A 29 1.09 14.45 7.56
C THR A 29 0.75 13.62 8.79
N TYR A 30 1.77 13.22 9.54
CA TYR A 30 1.61 12.54 10.82
C TYR A 30 2.56 13.11 11.88
N ASN A 31 2.03 13.47 13.05
CA ASN A 31 2.79 14.11 14.14
C ASN A 31 3.67 15.30 13.69
N GLY A 32 3.18 16.09 12.72
CA GLY A 32 3.90 17.24 12.17
C GLY A 32 4.97 16.91 11.12
N ILE A 33 5.16 15.62 10.79
CA ILE A 33 6.06 15.18 9.71
C ILE A 33 5.22 14.92 8.45
N THR A 34 5.61 15.52 7.34
CA THR A 34 4.94 15.36 6.05
C THR A 34 5.77 14.48 5.12
N GLY A 35 5.13 13.54 4.43
CA GLY A 35 5.74 12.75 3.37
C GLY A 35 4.83 12.68 2.15
N GLU A 36 5.43 12.38 1.00
CA GLU A 36 4.70 12.15 -0.25
C GLU A 36 4.46 10.67 -0.47
N VAL A 37 3.21 10.29 -0.74
CA VAL A 37 2.84 8.93 -1.14
C VAL A 37 3.09 8.77 -2.64
N ILE A 38 4.14 8.01 -2.97
CA ILE A 38 4.48 7.66 -4.34
C ILE A 38 3.89 6.28 -4.67
N PRO A 39 3.07 6.13 -5.74
CA PRO A 39 2.44 4.85 -6.09
C PRO A 39 3.40 3.68 -6.20
N GLU A 40 4.56 3.88 -6.83
CA GLU A 40 5.56 2.82 -7.05
C GLU A 40 6.19 2.35 -5.75
N LEU A 41 6.49 3.28 -4.83
CA LEU A 41 7.05 2.95 -3.52
C LEU A 41 6.00 2.26 -2.66
N LEU A 42 4.76 2.76 -2.64
CA LEU A 42 3.66 2.13 -1.94
C LEU A 42 3.40 0.70 -2.44
N ALA A 43 3.42 0.50 -3.76
CA ALA A 43 3.26 -0.82 -4.37
C ALA A 43 4.38 -1.78 -3.94
N ALA A 44 5.63 -1.31 -3.91
CA ALA A 44 6.76 -2.12 -3.45
C ALA A 44 6.59 -2.55 -1.99
N VAL A 45 6.19 -1.63 -1.10
CA VAL A 45 6.00 -1.99 0.32
C VAL A 45 4.80 -2.93 0.50
N LEU A 46 3.70 -2.74 -0.23
CA LEU A 46 2.56 -3.68 -0.21
C LEU A 46 2.97 -5.09 -0.66
N PHE A 47 3.76 -5.18 -1.72
CA PHE A 47 4.31 -6.43 -2.23
C PHE A 47 5.22 -7.11 -1.19
N ASP A 48 6.21 -6.39 -0.68
CA ASP A 48 7.20 -6.92 0.26
C ASP A 48 6.54 -7.35 1.58
N ASN A 49 5.58 -6.57 2.07
CA ASN A 49 4.85 -6.89 3.28
C ASN A 49 4.02 -8.18 3.11
N ALA A 50 3.27 -8.32 2.01
CA ALA A 50 2.49 -9.52 1.73
C ALA A 50 3.38 -10.77 1.61
N VAL A 51 4.48 -10.68 0.87
CA VAL A 51 5.46 -11.78 0.73
C VAL A 51 6.09 -12.13 2.08
N SER A 52 6.49 -11.13 2.86
CA SER A 52 7.11 -11.31 4.18
C SER A 52 6.16 -12.03 5.15
N ILE A 53 4.89 -11.61 5.23
CA ILE A 53 3.87 -12.26 6.06
C ILE A 53 3.70 -13.72 5.66
N VAL A 54 3.55 -14.02 4.38
CA VAL A 54 3.35 -15.38 3.89
C VAL A 54 4.55 -16.28 4.22
N LYS A 55 5.78 -15.79 3.96
CA LYS A 55 7.01 -16.52 4.31
C LYS A 55 7.16 -16.73 5.81
N SER A 56 6.80 -15.75 6.63
CA SER A 56 6.86 -15.86 8.10
C SER A 56 5.93 -16.94 8.66
N ARG A 57 4.87 -17.30 7.92
CA ARG A 57 3.95 -18.40 8.24
C ARG A 57 4.44 -19.77 7.78
N GLY A 58 5.67 -19.85 7.25
CA GLY A 58 6.29 -21.10 6.78
C GLY A 58 5.91 -21.51 5.36
N GLU A 59 5.24 -20.65 4.59
CA GLU A 59 4.94 -20.94 3.18
C GLU A 59 6.16 -20.70 2.29
N SER A 60 6.43 -21.64 1.38
CA SER A 60 7.55 -21.56 0.45
C SER A 60 7.20 -21.91 -1.00
N PHE A 61 6.06 -22.56 -1.25
CA PHE A 61 5.71 -23.07 -2.58
C PHE A 61 4.70 -22.14 -3.29
N ASP A 62 3.63 -21.75 -2.59
CA ASP A 62 2.55 -20.93 -3.17
C ASP A 62 2.54 -19.50 -2.61
N VAL A 63 3.72 -18.89 -2.56
CA VAL A 63 3.89 -17.57 -1.94
C VAL A 63 3.09 -16.50 -2.69
N GLU A 64 3.06 -16.56 -4.02
CA GLU A 64 2.35 -15.57 -4.84
C GLU A 64 0.85 -15.60 -4.59
N SER A 65 0.19 -16.77 -4.66
CA SER A 65 -1.26 -16.83 -4.49
C SER A 65 -1.66 -16.42 -3.08
N LYS A 66 -0.96 -16.92 -2.06
CA LYS A 66 -1.25 -16.55 -0.67
C LYS A 66 -1.00 -15.08 -0.36
N ALA A 67 -0.02 -14.46 -1.02
CA ALA A 67 0.22 -13.03 -0.88
C ALA A 67 -0.86 -12.22 -1.61
N CYS A 68 -1.35 -12.69 -2.76
CA CYS A 68 -2.52 -12.09 -3.43
C CYS A 68 -3.76 -12.16 -2.54
N ASP A 69 -3.99 -13.29 -1.84
CA ASP A 69 -5.10 -13.44 -0.90
C ASP A 69 -5.07 -12.43 0.26
N LEU A 70 -3.88 -11.94 0.63
CA LEU A 70 -3.74 -10.87 1.63
C LEU A 70 -4.11 -9.49 1.08
N LEU A 71 -3.85 -9.22 -0.21
CA LEU A 71 -4.10 -7.91 -0.83
C LEU A 71 -5.49 -7.80 -1.47
N LEU A 72 -6.10 -8.90 -1.90
CA LEU A 72 -7.43 -8.89 -2.52
C LEU A 72 -8.51 -8.17 -1.68
N PRO A 73 -8.57 -8.34 -0.33
CA PRO A 73 -9.53 -7.62 0.52
C PRO A 73 -9.37 -6.10 0.53
N TYR A 74 -8.28 -5.56 -0.01
CA TYR A 74 -8.06 -4.11 -0.11
C TYR A 74 -8.83 -3.49 -1.28
N LEU A 75 -9.30 -4.29 -2.24
CA LEU A 75 -10.10 -3.82 -3.36
C LEU A 75 -11.59 -4.10 -3.13
N ASN A 76 -12.41 -3.08 -3.37
CA ASN A 76 -13.85 -3.24 -3.54
C ASN A 76 -14.17 -3.50 -5.01
N VAL A 77 -14.19 -4.80 -5.38
CA VAL A 77 -14.48 -5.25 -6.75
C VAL A 77 -15.94 -5.07 -7.18
N PHE A 78 -16.83 -4.67 -6.27
CA PHE A 78 -18.25 -4.44 -6.57
C PHE A 78 -18.53 -3.02 -7.09
N THR A 79 -17.52 -2.14 -7.09
CA THR A 79 -17.63 -0.76 -7.59
C THR A 79 -16.98 -0.64 -8.98
N LYS A 80 -17.44 0.30 -9.81
CA LYS A 80 -16.78 0.66 -11.08
C LYS A 80 -16.71 2.20 -11.22
N PRO A 81 -15.51 2.81 -11.35
CA PRO A 81 -14.19 2.16 -11.23
C PRO A 81 -14.01 1.48 -9.85
N TYR A 82 -13.15 0.46 -9.78
CA TYR A 82 -12.88 -0.22 -8.51
C TYR A 82 -12.35 0.79 -7.49
N SER A 83 -12.82 0.70 -6.25
CA SER A 83 -12.31 1.49 -5.13
C SER A 83 -11.48 0.63 -4.19
N ILE A 84 -10.74 1.26 -3.29
CA ILE A 84 -10.13 0.58 -2.14
C ILE A 84 -11.13 0.50 -0.98
N THR A 85 -10.91 -0.43 -0.06
CA THR A 85 -11.70 -0.61 1.17
C THR A 85 -11.18 0.25 2.32
N ASP A 86 -12.00 0.49 3.34
CA ASP A 86 -11.58 1.18 4.58
C ASP A 86 -10.41 0.46 5.27
N GLN A 87 -10.38 -0.88 5.18
CA GLN A 87 -9.27 -1.68 5.66
C GLN A 87 -7.95 -1.33 4.96
N CYS A 88 -7.99 -1.14 3.63
CA CYS A 88 -6.82 -0.71 2.87
C CYS A 88 -6.32 0.67 3.34
N ILE A 89 -7.24 1.62 3.50
CA ILE A 89 -6.93 2.98 3.97
C ILE A 89 -6.26 2.93 5.34
N TYR A 90 -6.82 2.14 6.26
CA TYR A 90 -6.27 1.97 7.60
C TYR A 90 -4.84 1.39 7.57
N VAL A 91 -4.61 0.32 6.81
CA VAL A 91 -3.29 -0.33 6.73
C VAL A 91 -2.26 0.58 6.10
N ILE A 92 -2.57 1.24 4.97
CA ILE A 92 -1.66 2.20 4.35
C ILE A 92 -1.39 3.37 5.30
N GLY A 93 -2.38 3.81 6.06
CA GLY A 93 -2.22 4.81 7.11
C GLY A 93 -1.26 4.36 8.23
N GLU A 94 -1.35 3.13 8.71
CA GLU A 94 -0.38 2.57 9.68
C GLU A 94 1.03 2.46 9.07
N MET A 95 1.16 1.97 7.84
CA MET A 95 2.44 1.85 7.15
C MET A 95 3.13 3.21 6.96
N THR A 96 2.35 4.21 6.54
CA THR A 96 2.78 5.60 6.41
C THR A 96 3.24 6.15 7.76
N ARG A 97 2.49 5.88 8.83
CA ARG A 97 2.86 6.28 10.20
C ARG A 97 4.19 5.69 10.64
N PHE A 98 4.39 4.39 10.43
CA PHE A 98 5.67 3.73 10.75
C PHE A 98 6.82 4.30 9.92
N ALA A 99 6.62 4.48 8.61
CA ALA A 99 7.62 5.06 7.72
C ALA A 99 8.06 6.47 8.15
N LEU A 100 7.10 7.34 8.50
CA LEU A 100 7.38 8.69 8.97
C LEU A 100 8.01 8.71 10.37
N ARG A 101 7.59 7.82 11.28
CA ARG A 101 8.15 7.75 12.65
C ARG A 101 9.60 7.28 12.66
N ASP A 102 9.90 6.22 11.92
CA ASP A 102 11.20 5.57 11.96
C ASP A 102 12.22 6.22 11.01
N GLY A 103 11.83 7.32 10.33
CA GLY A 103 12.62 7.97 9.28
C GLY A 103 12.87 7.06 8.06
N ASN A 104 12.18 5.92 8.01
CA ASN A 104 12.36 4.90 6.99
C ASN A 104 11.31 5.09 5.90
N VAL A 105 11.59 6.07 5.05
CA VAL A 105 10.77 6.53 3.91
C VAL A 105 10.71 5.49 2.77
N SER A 106 10.93 4.19 3.00
CA SER A 106 10.95 3.19 1.91
C SER A 106 9.63 3.12 1.10
N GLY A 107 8.53 3.65 1.65
CA GLY A 107 7.22 3.80 0.99
C GLY A 107 6.78 5.25 0.69
N LEU A 108 7.61 6.25 0.98
CA LEU A 108 7.27 7.67 0.90
C LEU A 108 8.48 8.46 0.37
N SER A 109 8.30 9.52 -0.40
CA SER A 109 9.40 10.46 -0.62
C SER A 109 9.40 11.50 0.49
N ALA A 110 10.56 11.72 1.13
CA ALA A 110 10.73 12.80 2.09
C ALA A 110 10.70 14.15 1.36
N VAL A 111 9.65 14.94 1.58
CA VAL A 111 9.62 16.32 1.10
C VAL A 111 10.48 17.16 2.05
N HIS A 112 11.62 17.64 1.55
CA HIS A 112 12.53 18.54 2.26
C HIS A 112 12.08 20.00 2.09
#